data_AF-A0A7S2RCA1-F1
#
_entry.id   AF-A0A7S2RCA1-F1
#
_cell.length_a   1.000
_cell.length_b   1.000
_cell.length_c   1.000
_cell.angle_alpha   90.00
_cell.angle_beta   90.00
_cell.angle_gamma   90.00
#
_symmetry.space_group_name_H-M   'P 1'
#
loop_
_entity.id
_entity.type
_entity.pdbx_description
1 polymer ?
#
loop_
_entity_poly.entity_id
_entity_poly.type
_entity_poly.pdbx_seq_one_letter_code
_entity_poly.pdbx_strand_id
1 'polypeptide(L)'
;SKIRDRIMAAAAGAGGGGDGGGGVFYLNIVVLDVSGAVEAKIDEKIEAKGFFGSLMNKAANAVAKTVVTESKVATKVASELVEKIPGKVEEMGIHLHVQQRFQHGSFVVLRAQVGDVDPVQLLTIAKGRDFGEKFGQMISCFQALELQDALAKVQEKIDEKVTLALMEKLQALLPEKLAEEGKIKIDCIAKSESEQAEWFFDFLGDLDASRQRTKAP
;
A
#
# COMPACT_ATOMS: atom_id res chain seq x y z
N SER A 1 12.93 -20.55 12.36
CA SER A 1 13.64 -19.26 12.56
C SER A 1 12.72 -18.34 13.35
N LYS A 2 13.17 -17.77 14.48
CA LYS A 2 12.37 -16.88 15.34
C LYS A 2 11.66 -15.72 14.60
N ILE A 3 12.17 -15.33 13.43
CA ILE A 3 11.57 -14.30 12.58
C ILE A 3 10.26 -14.79 11.95
N ARG A 4 10.25 -16.04 11.43
CA ARG A 4 9.05 -16.67 10.85
C ARG A 4 7.92 -16.75 11.86
N ASP A 5 8.22 -17.11 13.10
CA ASP A 5 7.21 -17.26 14.15
C ASP A 5 6.61 -15.90 14.57
N ARG A 6 7.41 -14.83 14.59
CA ARG A 6 6.92 -13.46 14.86
C ARG A 6 6.07 -12.90 13.72
N ILE A 7 6.40 -13.23 12.47
CA ILE A 7 5.62 -12.83 11.30
C ILE A 7 4.29 -13.58 11.26
N MET A 8 4.30 -14.89 11.51
CA MET A 8 3.07 -15.69 11.59
C MET A 8 2.17 -15.22 12.74
N ALA A 9 2.73 -14.86 13.89
CA ALA A 9 1.96 -14.29 15.00
C ALA A 9 1.36 -12.91 14.66
N ALA A 10 2.08 -12.06 13.92
CA ALA A 10 1.57 -10.76 13.48
C ALA A 10 0.47 -10.87 12.41
N ALA A 11 0.55 -11.90 11.55
CA ALA A 11 -0.50 -12.23 10.59
C ALA A 11 -1.73 -12.85 11.28
N ALA A 12 -1.53 -13.76 12.23
CA ALA A 12 -2.61 -14.44 12.95
C ALA A 12 -3.33 -13.55 13.99
N GLY A 13 -2.63 -12.56 14.57
CA GLY A 13 -3.17 -11.67 15.60
C GLY A 13 -4.13 -10.58 15.10
N ALA A 14 -4.39 -10.50 13.79
CA ALA A 14 -5.28 -9.50 13.19
C ALA A 14 -6.74 -9.97 13.02
N GLY A 15 -7.06 -11.23 13.35
CA GLY A 15 -8.37 -11.84 13.05
C GLY A 15 -9.49 -11.61 14.07
N GLY A 16 -9.43 -10.57 14.90
CA GLY A 16 -10.38 -10.38 16.01
C GLY A 16 -11.02 -9.00 16.03
N GLY A 17 -12.08 -8.81 15.26
CA GLY A 17 -13.03 -7.71 15.51
C GLY A 17 -13.67 -7.14 14.25
N GLY A 18 -14.95 -7.48 14.04
CA GLY A 18 -15.89 -6.65 13.29
C GLY A 18 -16.38 -7.26 11.97
N ASP A 19 -17.61 -7.77 12.02
CA ASP A 19 -18.47 -8.28 10.94
C ASP A 19 -18.88 -7.19 9.92
N GLY A 20 -17.89 -6.50 9.35
CA GLY A 20 -18.06 -5.66 8.17
C GLY A 20 -17.40 -6.36 7.00
N GLY A 21 -18.21 -7.00 6.15
CA GLY A 21 -17.82 -7.94 5.08
C GLY A 21 -16.95 -7.40 3.94
N GLY A 22 -16.14 -6.36 4.17
CA GLY A 22 -15.23 -5.83 3.17
C GLY A 22 -13.96 -6.68 2.99
N GLY A 23 -13.46 -6.70 1.75
CA GLY A 23 -12.27 -7.45 1.38
C GLY A 23 -10.98 -6.93 2.03
N VAL A 24 -10.03 -7.82 2.26
CA VAL A 24 -8.68 -7.50 2.73
C VAL A 24 -7.66 -7.84 1.65
N PHE A 25 -6.72 -6.94 1.41
CA PHE A 25 -5.59 -7.15 0.51
C PHE A 25 -4.33 -6.49 1.05
N TYR A 26 -3.21 -6.82 0.42
CA TYR A 26 -1.88 -6.37 0.82
C TYR A 26 -1.19 -5.68 -0.35
N LEU A 27 -0.56 -4.54 -0.07
CA LEU A 27 0.30 -3.83 -1.01
C LEU A 27 1.76 -4.11 -0.62
N ASN A 28 2.46 -4.84 -1.48
CA ASN A 28 3.87 -5.18 -1.32
C ASN A 28 4.70 -4.20 -2.12
N ILE A 29 5.43 -3.33 -1.43
CA ILE A 29 6.10 -2.17 -2.01
C ILE A 29 7.61 -2.32 -1.84
N VAL A 30 8.34 -2.23 -2.95
CA VAL A 30 9.80 -2.24 -2.98
C VAL A 30 10.29 -0.90 -3.47
N VAL A 31 11.05 -0.18 -2.64
CA VAL A 31 11.72 1.05 -3.08
C VAL A 31 12.96 0.68 -3.90
N LEU A 32 12.93 0.96 -5.20
CA LEU A 32 13.97 0.58 -6.16
C LEU A 32 15.05 1.64 -6.30
N ASP A 33 14.68 2.91 -6.30
CA ASP A 33 15.61 4.02 -6.46
C ASP A 33 15.19 5.23 -5.61
N VAL A 34 16.17 5.73 -4.86
CA VAL A 34 16.04 6.90 -3.99
C VAL A 34 16.96 8.03 -4.42
N SER A 35 17.78 7.86 -5.46
CA SER A 35 18.79 8.82 -5.90
C SER A 35 18.22 10.24 -6.06
N GLY A 36 17.10 10.38 -6.76
CA GLY A 36 16.41 11.67 -6.94
C GLY A 36 15.87 12.28 -5.64
N ALA A 37 15.43 11.46 -4.68
CA ALA A 37 14.95 11.94 -3.37
C ALA A 37 16.10 12.29 -2.40
N VAL A 38 17.26 11.67 -2.59
CA VAL A 38 18.46 11.91 -1.77
C VAL A 38 19.18 13.17 -2.20
N GLU A 39 19.30 13.41 -3.50
CA GLU A 39 19.87 14.66 -4.05
C GLU A 39 19.13 15.89 -3.51
N ALA A 40 17.79 15.89 -3.59
CA ALA A 40 16.96 17.00 -3.09
C ALA A 40 17.18 17.31 -1.59
N LYS A 41 17.42 16.28 -0.75
CA LYS A 41 17.69 16.47 0.69
C LYS A 41 19.14 16.81 1.00
N ILE A 42 20.08 16.42 0.13
CA ILE A 42 21.50 16.76 0.29
C ILE A 42 21.68 18.24 -0.05
N ASP A 43 21.04 18.74 -1.10
CA ASP A 43 21.08 20.16 -1.45
C ASP A 43 20.55 21.03 -0.30
N GLU A 44 19.40 20.65 0.28
CA GLU A 44 18.81 21.33 1.46
C GLU A 44 19.74 21.31 2.69
N LYS A 45 20.53 20.25 2.89
CA LYS A 45 21.45 20.12 4.04
C LYS A 45 22.82 20.74 3.82
N ILE A 46 23.29 20.80 2.58
CA ILE A 46 24.57 21.44 2.23
C ILE A 46 24.43 22.96 2.33
N GLU A 47 23.27 23.52 2.01
CA GLU A 47 22.98 24.95 2.25
C GLU A 47 22.98 25.30 3.75
N ALA A 48 22.54 24.37 4.60
CA ALA A 48 22.47 24.58 6.05
C ALA A 48 23.80 24.41 6.81
N LYS A 49 24.84 23.80 6.20
CA LYS A 49 26.12 23.51 6.87
C LYS A 49 27.30 23.92 6.00
N GLY A 50 27.74 25.15 6.18
CA GLY A 50 28.88 25.75 5.49
C GLY A 50 30.10 24.82 5.36
N PHE A 51 30.46 24.59 4.09
CA PHE A 51 31.74 24.26 3.42
C PHE A 51 32.96 23.61 4.13
N PHE A 52 33.00 23.41 5.45
CA PHE A 52 34.26 23.19 6.19
C PHE A 52 34.62 21.73 6.57
N GLY A 53 33.90 20.70 6.08
CA GLY A 53 34.09 19.30 6.55
C GLY A 53 34.45 18.24 5.48
N SER A 54 34.76 18.62 4.25
CA SER A 54 34.57 17.79 3.04
C SER A 54 35.68 16.76 2.66
N LEU A 55 36.77 16.71 3.42
CA LEU A 55 37.96 15.86 3.25
C LEU A 55 37.81 14.33 3.35
N MET A 56 37.74 13.87 4.60
CA MET A 56 38.23 12.54 5.02
C MET A 56 37.18 11.44 5.14
N ASN A 57 35.89 11.77 5.08
CA ASN A 57 34.81 10.84 5.45
C ASN A 57 34.12 10.15 4.26
N LYS A 58 34.63 10.29 3.02
CA LYS A 58 33.85 10.06 1.79
C LYS A 58 33.63 8.58 1.39
N ALA A 59 34.56 7.67 1.67
CA ALA A 59 34.45 6.29 1.15
C ALA A 59 33.66 5.34 2.08
N ALA A 60 34.00 5.28 3.38
CA ALA A 60 33.33 4.38 4.33
C ALA A 60 31.90 4.82 4.68
N ASN A 61 31.61 6.13 4.65
CA ASN A 61 30.25 6.63 4.86
C ASN A 61 29.34 6.45 3.64
N ALA A 62 29.86 6.22 2.43
CA ALA A 62 29.01 6.14 1.25
C ALA A 62 28.07 4.93 1.35
N VAL A 63 28.60 3.73 1.64
CA VAL A 63 27.83 2.49 1.68
C VAL A 63 26.90 2.42 2.91
N ALA A 64 27.37 2.84 4.09
CA ALA A 64 26.55 2.87 5.29
C ALA A 64 25.43 3.93 5.23
N LYS A 65 25.64 5.05 4.51
CA LYS A 65 24.59 6.06 4.29
C LYS A 65 23.51 5.54 3.34
N THR A 66 23.85 4.80 2.30
CA THR A 66 22.85 4.32 1.31
C THR A 66 21.79 3.42 1.95
N VAL A 67 22.20 2.39 2.69
CA VAL A 67 21.27 1.43 3.32
C VAL A 67 20.38 2.09 4.38
N VAL A 68 20.94 2.98 5.19
CA VAL A 68 20.17 3.75 6.20
C VAL A 68 19.21 4.74 5.54
N THR A 69 19.52 5.19 4.32
CA THR A 69 18.68 6.14 3.60
C THR A 69 17.51 5.45 2.93
N GLU A 70 17.72 4.30 2.29
CA GLU A 70 16.65 3.50 1.68
C GLU A 70 15.58 3.10 2.70
N SER A 71 15.99 2.57 3.87
CA SER A 71 15.03 2.19 4.90
C SER A 71 14.22 3.39 5.42
N LYS A 72 14.84 4.57 5.55
CA LYS A 72 14.14 5.79 5.98
C LYS A 72 13.20 6.32 4.92
N VAL A 73 13.59 6.24 3.64
CA VAL A 73 12.72 6.62 2.52
C VAL A 73 11.53 5.69 2.47
N ALA A 74 11.74 4.37 2.58
CA ALA A 74 10.67 3.38 2.62
C ALA A 74 9.69 3.63 3.79
N THR A 75 10.18 3.94 4.99
CA THR A 75 9.30 4.32 6.12
C THR A 75 8.49 5.59 5.85
N LYS A 76 9.10 6.61 5.22
CA LYS A 76 8.40 7.85 4.85
C LYS A 76 7.31 7.58 3.82
N VAL A 77 7.64 6.85 2.75
CA VAL A 77 6.68 6.43 1.72
C VAL A 77 5.54 5.64 2.37
N ALA A 78 5.84 4.65 3.20
CA ALA A 78 4.83 3.86 3.89
C ALA A 78 3.87 4.73 4.72
N SER A 79 4.42 5.67 5.48
CA SER A 79 3.65 6.58 6.35
C SER A 79 2.76 7.51 5.52
N GLU A 80 3.29 8.10 4.44
CA GLU A 80 2.53 8.95 3.54
C GLU A 80 1.41 8.20 2.82
N LEU A 81 1.65 6.94 2.43
CA LEU A 81 0.61 6.11 1.80
C LEU A 81 -0.49 5.72 2.79
N VAL A 82 -0.14 5.37 4.03
CA VAL A 82 -1.12 5.09 5.11
C VAL A 82 -2.00 6.31 5.38
N GLU A 83 -1.43 7.53 5.30
CA GLU A 83 -2.18 8.77 5.53
C GLU A 83 -3.02 9.19 4.32
N LYS A 84 -2.46 9.17 3.11
CA LYS A 84 -3.08 9.73 1.91
C LYS A 84 -4.08 8.80 1.23
N ILE A 85 -3.81 7.49 1.16
CA ILE A 85 -4.67 6.56 0.39
C ILE A 85 -6.11 6.56 0.91
N PRO A 86 -6.38 6.40 2.23
CA PRO A 86 -7.75 6.42 2.75
C PRO A 86 -8.53 7.66 2.34
N GLY A 87 -7.94 8.85 2.51
CA GLY A 87 -8.61 10.10 2.16
C GLY A 87 -8.96 10.21 0.67
N LYS A 88 -8.13 9.63 -0.22
CA LYS A 88 -8.38 9.65 -1.66
C LYS A 88 -9.45 8.69 -2.14
N VAL A 89 -9.60 7.53 -1.49
CA VAL A 89 -10.67 6.60 -1.84
C VAL A 89 -11.98 6.93 -1.14
N GLU A 90 -11.94 7.64 -0.02
CA GLU A 90 -13.12 8.19 0.66
C GLU A 90 -13.87 9.20 -0.25
N GLU A 91 -13.15 9.99 -1.04
CA GLU A 91 -13.73 10.87 -2.08
C GLU A 91 -14.60 10.06 -3.09
N MET A 92 -14.34 8.75 -3.23
CA MET A 92 -15.09 7.84 -4.09
C MET A 92 -16.23 7.09 -3.37
N GLY A 93 -16.47 7.37 -2.09
CA GLY A 93 -17.43 6.65 -1.27
C GLY A 93 -16.93 5.28 -0.81
N ILE A 94 -15.62 5.10 -0.65
CA ILE A 94 -15.03 3.86 -0.15
C ILE A 94 -14.29 4.16 1.15
N HIS A 95 -14.75 3.56 2.26
CA HIS A 95 -14.00 3.60 3.50
C HIS A 95 -12.87 2.56 3.44
N LEU A 96 -11.62 3.00 3.59
CA LEU A 96 -10.46 2.11 3.53
C LEU A 96 -9.53 2.32 4.73
N HIS A 97 -9.26 1.26 5.46
CA HIS A 97 -8.25 1.27 6.52
C HIS A 97 -6.93 0.71 6.00
N VAL A 98 -5.87 1.52 6.04
CA VAL A 98 -4.53 1.10 5.62
C VAL A 98 -3.60 1.09 6.83
N GLN A 99 -2.84 0.01 7.00
CA GLN A 99 -1.89 -0.14 8.09
C GLN A 99 -0.59 -0.79 7.60
N GLN A 100 0.55 -0.24 7.99
CA GLN A 100 1.83 -0.89 7.79
C GLN A 100 1.95 -2.15 8.67
N ARG A 101 2.16 -3.32 8.06
CA ARG A 101 2.29 -4.60 8.77
C ARG A 101 3.71 -5.11 8.85
N PHE A 102 4.53 -4.79 7.86
CA PHE A 102 5.91 -5.26 7.80
C PHE A 102 6.81 -4.24 7.11
N GLN A 103 8.08 -4.19 7.52
CA GLN A 103 9.13 -3.49 6.81
C GLN A 103 10.47 -4.17 7.04
N HIS A 104 11.25 -4.32 5.96
CA HIS A 104 12.62 -4.83 5.99
C HIS A 104 13.48 -4.12 4.94
N GLY A 105 14.27 -3.13 5.38
CA GLY A 105 15.03 -2.28 4.46
C GLY A 105 14.10 -1.46 3.56
N SER A 106 14.26 -1.61 2.24
CA SER A 106 13.46 -0.94 1.21
C SER A 106 12.11 -1.63 0.91
N PHE A 107 11.85 -2.79 1.49
CA PHE A 107 10.62 -3.55 1.30
C PHE A 107 9.62 -3.24 2.41
N VAL A 108 8.38 -2.90 2.04
CA VAL A 108 7.27 -2.54 2.93
C VAL A 108 6.04 -3.34 2.54
N VAL A 109 5.27 -3.80 3.54
CA VAL A 109 3.94 -4.38 3.32
C VAL A 109 2.89 -3.56 4.05
N LEU A 110 1.91 -3.06 3.30
CA LEU A 110 0.73 -2.39 3.82
C LEU A 110 -0.46 -3.36 3.72
N ARG A 111 -1.24 -3.50 4.79
CA ARG A 111 -2.55 -4.17 4.76
C ARG A 111 -3.61 -3.12 4.54
N ALA A 112 -4.45 -3.33 3.53
CA ALA A 112 -5.61 -2.52 3.24
C ALA A 112 -6.87 -3.35 3.53
N GLN A 113 -7.78 -2.79 4.32
CA GLN A 113 -9.07 -3.39 4.63
C GLN A 113 -10.16 -2.45 4.14
N VAL A 114 -10.96 -2.95 3.20
CA VAL A 114 -12.16 -2.26 2.73
C VAL A 114 -13.19 -2.33 3.86
N GLY A 115 -13.72 -1.18 4.24
CA GLY A 115 -14.83 -1.05 5.18
C GLY A 115 -16.13 -0.87 4.39
N ASP A 116 -16.95 0.07 4.85
CA ASP A 116 -18.20 0.41 4.16
C ASP A 116 -17.95 1.02 2.78
N VAL A 117 -18.77 0.63 1.82
CA VAL A 117 -18.79 1.17 0.47
C VAL A 117 -20.15 1.82 0.24
N ASP A 118 -20.17 3.07 -0.24
CA ASP A 118 -21.35 3.70 -0.81
C ASP A 118 -21.43 3.36 -2.30
N PRO A 119 -22.24 2.35 -2.68
CA PRO A 119 -22.31 1.91 -4.07
C PRO A 119 -22.95 2.98 -4.97
N VAL A 120 -23.80 3.86 -4.43
CA VAL A 120 -24.46 4.92 -5.22
C VAL A 120 -23.45 5.99 -5.59
N GLN A 121 -22.67 6.48 -4.63
CA GLN A 121 -21.60 7.45 -4.88
C GLN A 121 -20.55 6.86 -5.84
N LEU A 122 -20.10 5.62 -5.56
CA LEU A 122 -19.10 4.94 -6.39
C LEU A 122 -19.58 4.81 -7.84
N LEU A 123 -20.81 4.35 -8.06
CA LEU A 123 -21.38 4.19 -9.39
C LEU A 123 -21.68 5.53 -10.06
N THR A 124 -22.03 6.56 -9.30
CA THR A 124 -22.20 7.93 -9.81
C THR A 124 -20.90 8.45 -10.40
N ILE A 125 -19.77 8.28 -9.70
CA ILE A 125 -18.45 8.70 -10.18
C ILE A 125 -18.01 7.85 -11.37
N ALA A 126 -18.24 6.54 -11.34
CA ALA A 126 -17.76 5.62 -12.37
C ALA A 126 -18.60 5.63 -13.66
N LYS A 127 -19.91 5.85 -13.57
CA LYS A 127 -20.87 5.68 -14.69
C LYS A 127 -21.75 6.90 -14.94
N GLY A 128 -21.67 7.93 -14.09
CA GLY A 128 -22.46 9.15 -14.19
C GLY A 128 -23.69 9.16 -13.29
N ARG A 129 -24.21 10.37 -13.07
CA ARG A 129 -25.32 10.67 -12.15
C ARG A 129 -26.58 9.86 -12.43
N ASP A 130 -27.02 9.79 -13.68
CA ASP A 130 -28.24 9.05 -14.07
C ASP A 130 -28.18 7.57 -13.69
N PHE A 131 -26.99 6.95 -13.76
CA PHE A 131 -26.81 5.55 -13.40
C PHE A 131 -26.86 5.37 -11.88
N GLY A 132 -26.18 6.25 -11.13
CA GLY A 132 -26.23 6.25 -9.67
C GLY A 132 -27.65 6.43 -9.13
N GLU A 133 -28.42 7.36 -9.68
CA GLU A 133 -29.82 7.60 -9.29
C GLU A 133 -30.70 6.38 -9.55
N LYS A 134 -30.60 5.74 -10.73
CA LYS A 134 -31.34 4.50 -11.04
C LYS A 134 -30.95 3.35 -10.11
N PHE A 135 -29.67 3.24 -9.77
CA PHE A 135 -29.17 2.21 -8.87
C PHE A 135 -29.69 2.44 -7.44
N GLY A 136 -29.68 3.70 -6.96
CA GLY A 136 -30.28 4.07 -5.68
C GLY A 136 -31.77 3.74 -5.62
N GLN A 137 -32.53 4.03 -6.69
CA GLN A 137 -33.95 3.64 -6.79
C GLN A 137 -34.13 2.12 -6.70
N MET A 138 -33.27 1.33 -7.37
CA MET A 138 -33.31 -0.13 -7.30
C MET A 138 -33.09 -0.64 -5.87
N ILE A 139 -32.10 -0.09 -5.14
CA ILE A 139 -31.86 -0.44 -3.73
C ILE A 139 -33.08 -0.12 -2.88
N SER A 140 -33.66 1.08 -3.03
CA SER A 140 -34.87 1.48 -2.30
C SER A 140 -36.05 0.54 -2.58
N CYS A 141 -36.20 0.07 -3.82
CA CYS A 141 -37.22 -0.93 -4.16
C CYS A 141 -36.98 -2.27 -3.45
N PHE A 142 -35.74 -2.76 -3.38
CA PHE A 142 -35.43 -4.00 -2.66
C PHE A 142 -35.70 -3.88 -1.17
N GLN A 143 -35.38 -2.73 -0.57
CA GLN A 143 -35.70 -2.46 0.84
C GLN A 143 -37.21 -2.44 1.08
N ALA A 144 -37.98 -1.76 0.21
CA ALA A 144 -39.44 -1.68 0.33
C ALA A 144 -40.15 -3.04 0.14
N LEU A 145 -39.55 -3.96 -0.61
CA LEU A 145 -40.05 -5.31 -0.82
C LEU A 145 -39.48 -6.34 0.18
N GLU A 146 -38.72 -5.88 1.20
CA GLU A 146 -38.08 -6.72 2.22
C GLU A 146 -37.15 -7.81 1.64
N LEU A 147 -36.52 -7.54 0.48
CA LEU A 147 -35.63 -8.46 -0.23
C LEU A 147 -34.19 -8.41 0.30
N GLN A 148 -34.00 -8.62 1.60
CA GLN A 148 -32.69 -8.49 2.26
C GLN A 148 -31.62 -9.43 1.69
N ASP A 149 -31.99 -10.68 1.37
CA ASP A 149 -31.06 -11.66 0.78
C ASP A 149 -30.55 -11.22 -0.59
N ALA A 150 -31.38 -10.53 -1.37
CA ALA A 150 -30.99 -10.01 -2.68
C ALA A 150 -30.02 -8.83 -2.52
N LEU A 151 -30.27 -7.94 -1.56
CA LEU A 151 -29.39 -6.82 -1.23
C LEU A 151 -28.02 -7.31 -0.77
N ALA A 152 -27.97 -8.29 0.13
CA ALA A 152 -26.72 -8.87 0.62
C ALA A 152 -25.85 -9.42 -0.53
N LYS A 153 -26.46 -10.14 -1.48
CA LYS A 153 -25.76 -10.67 -2.67
C LYS A 153 -25.27 -9.57 -3.62
N VAL A 154 -26.01 -8.46 -3.72
CA VAL A 154 -25.56 -7.31 -4.52
C VAL A 154 -24.37 -6.64 -3.83
N GLN A 155 -24.45 -6.46 -2.51
CA GLN A 155 -23.37 -5.87 -1.72
C GLN A 155 -22.09 -6.70 -1.79
N GLU A 156 -22.17 -8.02 -1.57
CA GLU A 156 -21.04 -8.95 -1.67
C GLU A 156 -20.31 -8.82 -3.02
N LYS A 157 -21.07 -8.77 -4.13
CA LYS A 157 -20.49 -8.59 -5.48
C LYS A 157 -19.87 -7.22 -5.70
N ILE A 158 -20.38 -6.20 -5.03
CA ILE A 158 -19.80 -4.85 -5.08
C ILE A 158 -18.49 -4.85 -4.31
N ASP A 159 -18.47 -5.39 -3.10
CA ASP A 159 -17.30 -5.44 -2.25
C ASP A 159 -16.16 -6.23 -2.91
N GLU A 160 -16.47 -7.38 -3.52
CA GLU A 160 -15.51 -8.18 -4.30
C GLU A 160 -14.91 -7.36 -5.45
N LYS A 161 -15.76 -6.72 -6.26
CA LYS A 161 -15.31 -5.92 -7.41
C LYS A 161 -14.54 -4.68 -7.00
N VAL A 162 -14.95 -4.01 -5.92
CA VAL A 162 -14.25 -2.84 -5.38
C VAL A 162 -12.86 -3.25 -4.90
N THR A 163 -12.76 -4.36 -4.18
CA THR A 163 -11.47 -4.89 -3.68
C THR A 163 -10.53 -5.17 -4.85
N LEU A 164 -10.98 -5.91 -5.87
CA LEU A 164 -10.17 -6.21 -7.06
C LEU A 164 -9.76 -4.94 -7.82
N ALA A 165 -10.69 -4.02 -8.03
CA ALA A 165 -10.41 -2.77 -8.73
C ALA A 165 -9.43 -1.87 -7.96
N LEU A 166 -9.50 -1.84 -6.63
CA LEU A 166 -8.55 -1.13 -5.79
C LEU A 166 -7.16 -1.75 -5.87
N MET A 167 -7.05 -3.08 -5.83
CA MET A 167 -5.78 -3.79 -6.00
C MET A 167 -5.11 -3.40 -7.33
N GLU A 168 -5.83 -3.50 -8.44
CA GLU A 168 -5.32 -3.16 -9.78
C GLU A 168 -4.93 -1.67 -9.88
N LYS A 169 -5.80 -0.77 -9.43
CA LYS A 169 -5.56 0.67 -9.52
C LYS A 169 -4.43 1.15 -8.63
N LEU A 170 -4.36 0.69 -7.38
CA LEU A 170 -3.28 1.10 -6.47
C LEU A 170 -1.94 0.54 -6.94
N GLN A 171 -1.90 -0.68 -7.45
CA GLN A 171 -0.69 -1.25 -8.05
C GLN A 171 -0.20 -0.43 -9.26
N ALA A 172 -1.10 0.01 -10.14
CA ALA A 172 -0.73 0.78 -11.32
C ALA A 172 -0.38 2.24 -11.00
N LEU A 173 -1.19 2.92 -10.19
CA LEU A 173 -1.11 4.37 -9.97
C LEU A 173 -0.07 4.76 -8.91
N LEU A 174 0.18 3.93 -7.89
CA LEU A 174 1.13 4.30 -6.83
C LEU A 174 2.56 4.49 -7.35
N PRO A 175 3.12 3.60 -8.19
CA PRO A 175 4.44 3.82 -8.77
C PRO A 175 4.52 5.09 -9.62
N GLU A 176 3.50 5.36 -10.43
CA GLU A 176 3.41 6.56 -11.27
C GLU A 176 3.40 7.83 -10.42
N LYS A 177 2.50 7.91 -9.43
CA LYS A 177 2.33 9.10 -8.58
C LYS A 177 3.56 9.38 -7.71
N LEU A 178 4.20 8.35 -7.17
CA LEU A 178 5.40 8.54 -6.34
C LEU A 178 6.65 8.89 -7.17
N ALA A 179 6.72 8.41 -8.41
CA ALA A 179 7.74 8.84 -9.36
C ALA A 179 7.58 10.33 -9.71
N GLU A 180 6.34 10.80 -9.93
CA GLU A 180 6.02 12.20 -10.20
C GLU A 180 6.30 13.13 -9.01
N GLU A 181 5.76 12.81 -7.82
CA GLU A 181 5.83 13.70 -6.65
C GLU A 181 7.21 13.70 -5.99
N GLY A 182 7.87 12.55 -5.91
CA GLY A 182 9.05 12.35 -5.07
C GLY A 182 10.32 11.99 -5.82
N LYS A 183 10.24 11.74 -7.14
CA LYS A 183 11.32 11.08 -7.90
C LYS A 183 11.76 9.75 -7.26
N ILE A 184 10.84 9.08 -6.57
CA ILE A 184 11.08 7.78 -5.93
C ILE A 184 10.54 6.72 -6.86
N LYS A 185 11.41 5.83 -7.35
CA LYS A 185 10.98 4.67 -8.12
C LYS A 185 10.61 3.56 -7.14
N ILE A 186 9.35 3.14 -7.18
CA ILE A 186 8.89 1.97 -6.44
C ILE A 186 8.39 0.90 -7.39
N ASP A 187 8.40 -0.34 -6.93
CA ASP A 187 7.55 -1.41 -7.44
C ASP A 187 6.45 -1.69 -6.43
N CYS A 188 5.24 -1.96 -6.91
CA CYS A 188 4.07 -2.21 -6.07
C CYS A 188 3.34 -3.42 -6.60
N ILE A 189 3.10 -4.41 -5.74
CA ILE A 189 2.37 -5.62 -6.10
C ILE A 189 1.25 -5.81 -5.08
N ALA A 190 0.01 -5.77 -5.57
CA ALA A 190 -1.16 -6.06 -4.75
C ALA A 190 -1.40 -7.57 -4.71
N LYS A 191 -1.72 -8.10 -3.52
CA LYS A 191 -2.07 -9.51 -3.30
C LYS A 191 -3.30 -9.63 -2.43
N SER A 192 -4.16 -10.58 -2.77
CA SER A 192 -5.27 -10.96 -1.91
C SER A 192 -4.75 -11.59 -0.62
N GLU A 193 -5.59 -11.67 0.41
CA GLU A 193 -5.21 -12.28 1.68
C GLU A 193 -4.76 -13.74 1.54
N SER A 194 -5.41 -14.51 0.66
CA SER A 194 -5.07 -15.92 0.42
C SER A 194 -3.72 -16.10 -0.30
N GLU A 195 -3.35 -15.19 -1.20
CA GLU A 195 -2.10 -15.25 -1.96
C GLU A 195 -0.92 -14.63 -1.21
N GLN A 196 -1.19 -13.74 -0.23
CA GLN A 196 -0.16 -12.92 0.39
C GLN A 196 0.92 -13.75 1.08
N ALA A 197 0.55 -14.79 1.82
CA ALA A 197 1.51 -15.55 2.62
C ALA A 197 2.56 -16.25 1.75
N GLU A 198 2.12 -16.99 0.73
CA GLU A 198 2.99 -17.71 -0.20
C GLU A 198 3.92 -16.73 -0.92
N TRP A 199 3.35 -15.70 -1.56
CA TRP A 199 4.12 -14.70 -2.28
C TRP A 199 5.15 -13.99 -1.39
N PHE A 200 4.76 -13.63 -0.16
CA PHE A 200 5.62 -12.93 0.77
C PHE A 200 6.85 -13.75 1.19
N PHE A 201 6.67 -15.04 1.49
CA PHE A 201 7.78 -15.89 1.91
C PHE A 201 8.73 -16.20 0.77
N ASP A 202 8.21 -16.44 -0.43
CA ASP A 202 9.04 -16.64 -1.63
C ASP A 202 9.86 -15.40 -1.94
N PHE A 203 9.22 -14.22 -1.93
CA PHE A 203 9.90 -12.94 -2.16
C PHE A 203 11.01 -12.67 -1.13
N LEU A 204 10.78 -12.97 0.16
CA LEU A 204 11.81 -12.84 1.18
C LEU A 204 12.99 -13.80 0.95
N GLY A 205 12.72 -15.03 0.50
CA GLY A 205 13.75 -15.99 0.13
C GLY A 205 14.66 -15.48 -0.98
N ASP A 206 14.06 -14.94 -2.04
CA ASP A 206 14.77 -14.34 -3.17
C ASP A 206 15.59 -13.11 -2.76
N LEU A 207 15.01 -12.26 -1.89
CA LEU A 207 15.68 -11.08 -1.37
C LEU A 207 16.92 -11.44 -0.55
N ASP A 208 16.84 -12.44 0.32
CA ASP A 208 17.99 -12.90 1.10
C ASP A 208 19.06 -13.56 0.21
N ALA A 209 18.64 -14.36 -0.78
CA ALA A 209 19.56 -14.97 -1.74
C ALA A 209 20.31 -13.94 -2.62
N SER A 210 19.62 -12.88 -3.06
CA SER A 210 20.25 -11.80 -3.82
C SER A 210 21.31 -11.03 -3.00
N ARG A 211 21.06 -10.83 -1.70
CA ARG A 211 22.02 -10.18 -0.77
C ARG A 211 23.25 -11.03 -0.46
N GLN A 212 23.14 -12.35 -0.53
CA GLN A 212 24.30 -13.23 -0.36
C GLN A 212 25.21 -13.20 -1.59
N ARG A 213 24.64 -13.12 -2.79
CA ARG A 213 25.39 -13.02 -4.06
C ARG A 213 26.26 -11.77 -4.15
N THR A 214 25.77 -10.62 -3.67
CA THR A 214 26.54 -9.36 -3.69
C THR A 214 27.67 -9.29 -2.66
N LYS A 215 27.73 -10.25 -1.72
CA LYS A 215 28.79 -10.33 -0.71
C LYS A 215 29.93 -11.30 -1.08
N ALA A 216 29.78 -12.06 -2.16
CA ALA A 216 30.86 -12.91 -2.66
C ALA A 216 31.97 -12.02 -3.27
N PRO A 217 33.21 -12.08 -2.74
CA PRO A 217 34.33 -11.24 -3.18
C PRO A 217 34.85 -11.59 -4.58
#